data_AF-A0A816KMV7-F1
#
_entry.id   AF-A0A816KMV7-F1
#
_cell.length_a   1.000
_cell.length_b   1.000
_cell.length_c   1.000
_cell.angle_alpha   90.00
_cell.angle_beta   90.00
_cell.angle_gamma   90.00
#
_symmetry.space_group_name_H-M   'P 1'
#
loop_
_entity.id
_entity.type
_entity.pdbx_description
1 polymer ?
#
loop_
_entity_poly.entity_id
_entity_poly.type
_entity_poly.pdbx_seq_one_letter_code
_entity_poly.pdbx_strand_id
1 'polypeptide(L)'
;MVLRDFNLRIRAGHSQALVGASGSGKSSVIAMIERFHDPLSGKVMIDGKEIRRLNLKSLRLKIGLVQQEPALFAATIFHIIAYVKGNATEAEVVEAARAANSHGFIIGLPEGSGYKTLVGERGGFINDSIGVIQDGRIVEQGSHSELVGRPEGAYSRLLQLQTHRI
;
A
#
# COMPACT_ATOMS: atom_id res chain seq x y z
N MET A 1 0.78 5.84 24.26
CA MET A 1 -0.62 6.27 24.00
C MET A 1 -0.58 7.67 23.40
N VAL A 2 -0.89 7.81 22.11
CA VAL A 2 -0.58 9.01 21.30
C VAL A 2 -1.72 10.03 21.26
N LEU A 3 -2.98 9.61 21.44
CA LEU A 3 -4.15 10.50 21.40
C LEU A 3 -4.73 10.66 22.81
N ARG A 4 -4.94 11.92 23.23
CA ARG A 4 -5.53 12.32 24.51
C ARG A 4 -6.54 13.44 24.24
N ASP A 5 -7.74 13.32 24.79
CA ASP A 5 -8.84 14.28 24.64
C ASP A 5 -9.11 14.73 23.18
N PHE A 6 -8.92 13.78 22.25
CA PHE A 6 -9.04 14.02 20.82
C PHE A 6 -10.50 14.01 20.37
N ASN A 7 -10.93 15.10 19.72
CA ASN A 7 -12.28 15.25 19.18
C ASN A 7 -12.21 15.58 17.68
N LEU A 8 -12.84 14.74 16.86
CA LEU A 8 -12.93 14.92 15.41
C LEU A 8 -14.35 14.63 14.94
N ARG A 9 -14.91 15.51 14.11
CA ARG A 9 -16.22 15.32 13.48
C ARG A 9 -16.11 15.56 11.97
N ILE A 10 -16.31 14.50 11.19
CA ILE A 10 -16.36 14.56 9.73
C ILE A 10 -17.84 14.52 9.32
N ARG A 11 -18.28 15.47 8.49
CA ARG A 11 -19.67 15.51 8.00
C ARG A 11 -19.80 14.65 6.73
N ALA A 12 -20.99 14.13 6.48
CA ALA A 12 -21.28 13.43 5.22
C ALA A 12 -20.93 14.33 4.01
N GLY A 13 -20.37 13.73 2.96
CA GLY A 13 -19.95 14.42 1.74
C GLY A 13 -18.70 15.31 1.87
N HIS A 14 -18.06 15.36 3.05
CA HIS A 14 -16.84 16.16 3.25
C HIS A 14 -15.61 15.26 3.34
N SER A 15 -14.52 15.71 2.72
CA SER A 15 -13.20 15.11 2.90
C SER A 15 -12.45 15.83 4.03
N GLN A 16 -11.75 15.07 4.87
CA GLN A 16 -10.94 15.61 5.96
C GLN A 16 -9.49 15.13 5.82
N ALA A 17 -8.56 16.08 5.73
CA ALA A 17 -7.14 15.80 5.82
C ALA A 17 -6.69 15.80 7.29
N LEU A 18 -5.85 14.84 7.67
CA LEU A 18 -5.18 14.79 8.97
C LEU A 18 -3.67 14.86 8.76
N VAL A 19 -3.05 15.97 9.17
CA VAL A 19 -1.63 16.26 8.92
C VAL A 19 -0.89 16.40 10.24
N GLY A 20 0.38 15.97 10.28
CA GLY A 20 1.23 16.07 11.46
C GLY A 20 2.51 15.26 11.32
N ALA A 21 3.47 15.48 12.22
CA ALA A 21 4.77 14.79 12.24
C ALA A 21 4.62 13.26 12.34
N SER A 22 5.67 12.51 11.99
CA SER A 22 5.69 11.05 12.20
C SER A 22 5.41 10.73 13.68
N GLY A 23 4.65 9.67 13.95
CA GLY A 23 4.25 9.31 15.31
C GLY A 23 3.16 10.17 15.95
N SER A 24 2.61 11.17 15.27
CA SER A 24 1.55 12.06 15.82
C SER A 24 0.17 11.40 16.00
N GLY A 25 0.02 10.11 15.65
CA GLY A 25 -1.22 9.35 15.87
C GLY A 25 -2.19 9.30 14.68
N LYS A 26 -1.78 9.78 13.49
CA LYS A 26 -2.61 9.74 12.27
C LYS A 26 -3.12 8.34 11.95
N SER A 27 -2.20 7.38 11.89
CA SER A 27 -2.54 5.97 11.65
C SER A 27 -3.35 5.37 12.81
N SER A 28 -3.18 5.88 14.04
CA SER A 28 -4.01 5.46 15.18
C SER A 28 -5.47 5.89 15.03
N VAL A 29 -5.75 7.06 14.46
CA VAL A 29 -7.13 7.49 14.13
C VAL A 29 -7.76 6.53 13.13
N ILE A 30 -7.05 6.21 12.04
CA ILE A 30 -7.50 5.25 11.02
C ILE A 30 -7.75 3.87 11.65
N ALA A 31 -6.81 3.38 12.46
CA ALA A 31 -6.92 2.08 13.12
C ALA A 31 -8.12 1.97 14.08
N MET A 32 -8.51 3.07 14.73
CA MET A 32 -9.72 3.09 15.57
C MET A 32 -11.01 3.10 14.74
N ILE A 33 -11.04 3.79 13.59
CA ILE A 33 -12.19 3.76 12.66
C ILE A 33 -12.38 2.34 12.11
N GLU A 34 -11.30 1.67 11.73
CA GLU A 34 -11.27 0.28 11.25
C GLU A 34 -11.49 -0.79 12.34
N ARG A 35 -11.60 -0.36 13.61
CA ARG A 35 -11.65 -1.21 14.80
C ARG A 35 -10.52 -2.24 14.86
N PHE A 36 -9.31 -1.85 14.45
CA PHE A 36 -8.09 -2.58 14.81
C PHE A 36 -7.72 -2.35 16.29
N HIS A 37 -8.13 -1.21 16.85
CA HIS A 37 -8.06 -0.92 18.27
C HIS A 37 -9.34 -0.22 18.74
N ASP A 38 -9.76 -0.50 19.98
CA ASP A 38 -10.81 0.26 20.64
C ASP A 38 -10.20 1.39 21.50
N PRO A 39 -10.87 2.53 21.65
CA PRO A 39 -10.41 3.58 22.55
C PRO A 39 -10.51 3.11 24.01
N LEU A 40 -9.51 3.46 24.83
CA LEU A 40 -9.54 3.20 26.27
C LEU A 40 -10.67 3.98 26.98
N SER A 41 -10.97 5.19 26.49
CA SER A 41 -12.07 6.04 26.95
C SER A 41 -12.66 6.82 25.78
N GLY A 42 -13.96 7.14 25.86
CA GLY A 42 -14.70 7.79 24.78
C GLY A 42 -15.35 6.83 23.80
N LYS A 43 -15.69 7.33 22.61
CA LYS A 43 -16.42 6.57 21.57
C LYS A 43 -16.07 7.03 20.17
N VAL A 44 -16.05 6.09 19.23
CA VAL A 44 -16.02 6.37 17.78
C VAL A 44 -17.40 6.06 17.23
N MET A 45 -17.95 6.96 16.40
CA MET A 45 -19.32 6.88 15.90
C MET A 45 -19.37 7.07 14.39
N ILE A 46 -20.25 6.32 13.73
CA ILE A 46 -20.64 6.50 12.33
C ILE A 46 -22.17 6.57 12.30
N ASP A 47 -22.73 7.57 11.63
CA ASP A 47 -24.18 7.83 11.55
C ASP A 47 -24.87 7.89 12.92
N GLY A 48 -24.19 8.48 13.91
CA GLY A 48 -24.68 8.57 15.29
C GLY A 48 -24.66 7.25 16.08
N LYS A 49 -24.23 6.14 15.46
CA LYS A 49 -24.10 4.83 16.11
C LYS A 49 -22.66 4.57 16.48
N GLU A 50 -22.45 4.11 17.71
CA GLU A 50 -21.14 3.68 18.16
C GLU A 50 -20.68 2.43 17.40
N ILE A 51 -19.49 2.49 16.81
CA ILE A 51 -19.00 1.43 15.90
C ILE A 51 -18.74 0.09 16.60
N ARG A 52 -18.50 0.11 17.92
CA ARG A 52 -18.33 -1.10 18.75
C ARG A 52 -19.59 -1.98 18.78
N ARG A 53 -20.76 -1.37 18.62
CA ARG A 53 -22.06 -2.06 18.61
C ARG A 53 -22.43 -2.63 17.23
N LEU A 54 -21.62 -2.34 16.21
CA LEU A 54 -21.87 -2.80 14.85
C LEU A 54 -21.16 -4.14 14.60
N ASN A 55 -21.74 -4.93 13.70
CA ASN A 55 -21.05 -6.10 13.16
C ASN A 55 -19.77 -5.64 12.42
N LEU A 56 -18.64 -6.23 12.76
CA LEU A 56 -17.34 -5.82 12.24
C LEU A 56 -17.21 -6.02 10.72
N LYS A 57 -17.73 -7.13 10.20
CA LYS A 57 -17.70 -7.43 8.75
C LYS A 57 -18.55 -6.41 7.99
N SER A 58 -19.77 -6.13 8.46
CA SER A 58 -20.65 -5.14 7.85
C SER A 58 -20.10 -3.71 7.91
N LEU A 59 -19.37 -3.36 8.97
CA LEU A 59 -18.68 -2.07 9.09
C LEU A 59 -17.60 -1.95 8.02
N ARG A 60 -16.68 -2.92 7.95
CA ARG A 60 -15.54 -2.89 7.03
C ARG A 60 -15.95 -2.97 5.56
N LEU A 61 -17.07 -3.62 5.23
CA LEU A 61 -17.63 -3.60 3.88
C LEU A 61 -18.07 -2.20 3.41
N LYS A 62 -18.24 -1.25 4.33
CA LYS A 62 -18.59 0.15 4.01
C LYS A 62 -17.38 1.09 4.00
N ILE A 63 -16.18 0.58 4.25
CA ILE A 63 -14.96 1.38 4.30
C ILE A 63 -13.99 0.88 3.23
N GLY A 64 -13.52 1.79 2.38
CA GLY A 64 -12.38 1.57 1.51
C GLY A 64 -11.12 2.12 2.19
N LEU A 65 -10.10 1.27 2.36
CA LEU A 65 -8.81 1.67 2.93
C LEU A 65 -7.72 1.54 1.87
N VAL A 66 -7.03 2.65 1.59
CA VAL A 66 -5.80 2.65 0.79
C VAL A 66 -4.64 2.79 1.76
N GLN A 67 -3.80 1.75 1.83
CA GLN A 67 -2.64 1.72 2.73
C GLN A 67 -1.43 2.35 2.05
N GLN A 68 -0.55 2.96 2.86
CA GLN A 68 0.74 3.45 2.37
C GLN A 68 1.60 2.31 1.79
N GLU A 69 1.59 1.16 2.46
CA GLU A 69 2.18 -0.09 1.99
C GLU A 69 1.06 -1.13 1.89
N PRO A 70 0.52 -1.40 0.68
CA PRO A 70 -0.55 -2.36 0.52
C PRO A 70 -0.04 -3.79 0.74
N ALA A 71 -0.82 -4.60 1.47
CA ALA A 71 -0.56 -6.02 1.55
C ALA A 71 -0.81 -6.67 0.18
N LEU A 72 0.27 -7.03 -0.51
CA LEU A 72 0.23 -7.78 -1.76
C LEU A 72 0.60 -9.24 -1.48
N PHE A 73 -0.22 -10.15 -1.98
CA PHE A 73 -0.03 -11.60 -1.91
C PHE A 73 0.32 -12.13 -3.29
N ALA A 74 1.02 -13.28 -3.34
CA ALA A 74 1.43 -13.91 -4.58
C ALA A 74 0.22 -14.29 -5.45
N ALA A 75 -0.08 -13.46 -6.45
CA ALA A 75 -1.23 -13.62 -7.33
C ALA A 75 -1.04 -12.77 -8.59
N THR A 76 -1.89 -12.98 -9.61
CA THR A 76 -1.88 -12.08 -10.77
C THR A 76 -2.53 -10.74 -10.44
N ILE A 77 -2.19 -9.69 -11.19
CA ILE A 77 -2.84 -8.38 -11.08
C ILE A 77 -4.37 -8.50 -11.13
N PHE A 78 -4.90 -9.34 -12.04
CA PHE A 78 -6.33 -9.66 -12.08
C PHE A 78 -6.85 -10.12 -10.73
N HIS A 79 -6.22 -11.13 -10.13
CA HIS A 79 -6.68 -11.73 -8.88
C HIS A 79 -6.55 -10.77 -7.70
N ILE A 80 -5.53 -9.91 -7.68
CA ILE A 80 -5.35 -8.89 -6.64
C ILE A 80 -6.50 -7.87 -6.69
N ILE A 81 -6.88 -7.40 -7.88
CA ILE A 81 -7.99 -6.45 -8.04
C ILE A 81 -9.33 -7.15 -7.76
N ALA A 82 -9.53 -8.35 -8.31
CA ALA A 82 -10.76 -9.12 -8.15
C ALA A 82 -11.02 -9.52 -6.70
N TYR A 83 -9.97 -9.77 -5.91
CA TYR A 83 -10.06 -10.17 -4.50
C TYR A 83 -10.91 -9.23 -3.65
N VAL A 84 -10.90 -7.92 -3.95
CA VAL A 84 -11.68 -6.91 -3.20
C VAL A 84 -13.19 -7.16 -3.29
N LYS A 85 -13.67 -7.67 -4.42
CA LYS A 85 -15.10 -7.96 -4.69
C LYS A 85 -15.41 -9.47 -4.69
N GLY A 86 -14.40 -10.33 -4.69
CA GLY A 86 -14.51 -11.80 -4.70
C GLY A 86 -14.83 -12.36 -6.09
N ASN A 87 -16.02 -12.06 -6.62
CA ASN A 87 -16.52 -12.57 -7.91
C ASN A 87 -16.51 -11.48 -9.00
N ALA A 88 -15.47 -10.66 -9.06
CA ALA A 88 -15.37 -9.62 -10.09
C ALA A 88 -15.21 -10.24 -11.48
N THR A 89 -15.96 -9.74 -12.45
CA THR A 89 -15.75 -10.11 -13.86
C THR A 89 -14.52 -9.40 -14.42
N GLU A 90 -13.99 -9.88 -15.54
CA GLU A 90 -12.88 -9.21 -16.24
C GLU A 90 -13.20 -7.76 -16.60
N ALA A 91 -14.42 -7.51 -17.08
CA ALA A 91 -14.88 -6.15 -17.36
C ALA A 91 -14.83 -5.27 -16.12
N GLU A 92 -15.30 -5.77 -14.96
CA GLU A 92 -15.29 -5.01 -13.71
C GLU A 92 -13.87 -4.73 -13.20
N VAL A 93 -12.95 -5.68 -13.35
CA VAL A 93 -11.53 -5.50 -13.03
C VAL A 93 -10.90 -4.44 -13.92
N VAL A 94 -11.20 -4.47 -15.23
CA VAL A 94 -10.69 -3.48 -16.18
C VAL A 94 -11.23 -2.09 -15.87
N GLU A 95 -12.53 -1.98 -15.59
CA GLU A 95 -13.15 -0.71 -15.23
C GLU A 95 -12.57 -0.15 -13.91
N ALA A 96 -12.37 -0.99 -12.90
CA ALA A 96 -11.71 -0.58 -11.66
C ALA A 96 -10.28 -0.07 -11.91
N ALA A 97 -9.50 -0.77 -12.73
CA ALA A 97 -8.16 -0.35 -13.11
C ALA A 97 -8.14 0.94 -13.94
N ARG A 98 -9.14 1.17 -14.80
CA ARG A 98 -9.30 2.44 -15.54
C ARG A 98 -9.63 3.58 -14.61
N ALA A 99 -10.57 3.38 -13.68
CA ALA A 99 -10.94 4.37 -12.66
C ALA A 99 -9.75 4.72 -11.75
N ALA A 100 -8.86 3.77 -11.49
CA ALA A 100 -7.62 3.98 -10.75
C ALA A 100 -6.46 4.52 -11.61
N ASN A 101 -6.68 4.79 -12.91
CA ASN A 101 -5.65 5.20 -13.88
C ASN A 101 -4.48 4.20 -14.05
N SER A 102 -4.70 2.93 -13.73
CA SER A 102 -3.70 1.86 -13.78
C SER A 102 -3.79 1.00 -15.03
N HIS A 103 -4.91 1.04 -15.77
CA HIS A 103 -5.13 0.17 -16.93
C HIS A 103 -4.01 0.28 -17.98
N GLY A 104 -3.63 1.50 -18.36
CA GLY A 104 -2.58 1.75 -19.36
C GLY A 104 -1.22 1.20 -18.93
N PHE A 105 -0.88 1.35 -17.63
CA PHE A 105 0.31 0.76 -17.05
C PHE A 105 0.27 -0.77 -17.12
N ILE A 106 -0.85 -1.38 -16.69
CA ILE A 106 -1.01 -2.84 -16.65
C ILE A 106 -0.84 -3.45 -18.04
N ILE A 107 -1.52 -2.92 -19.06
CA ILE A 107 -1.41 -3.46 -20.43
C ILE A 107 -0.05 -3.19 -21.09
N GLY A 108 0.70 -2.19 -20.60
CA GLY A 108 2.03 -1.85 -21.08
C GLY A 108 3.16 -2.66 -20.42
N LEU A 109 2.84 -3.59 -19.52
CA LEU A 109 3.83 -4.44 -18.88
C LEU A 109 4.56 -5.33 -19.91
N PRO A 110 5.86 -5.65 -19.68
CA PRO A 110 6.65 -6.46 -20.58
C PRO A 110 6.01 -7.80 -20.94
N GLU A 111 6.36 -8.31 -22.12
CA GLU A 111 5.92 -9.62 -22.63
C GLU A 111 4.41 -9.75 -22.86
N GLY A 112 3.63 -8.65 -22.82
CA GLY A 112 2.19 -8.68 -23.07
C GLY A 112 1.39 -9.42 -21.98
N SER A 113 1.99 -9.59 -20.80
CA SER A 113 1.43 -10.32 -19.67
C SER A 113 0.20 -9.63 -19.06
N GLY A 114 0.15 -8.29 -19.07
CA GLY A 114 -1.06 -7.53 -18.75
C GLY A 114 -1.61 -7.87 -17.35
N TYR A 115 -2.91 -8.15 -17.27
CA TYR A 115 -3.56 -8.58 -16.02
C TYR A 115 -3.15 -9.98 -15.53
N LYS A 116 -2.47 -10.77 -16.37
CA LYS A 116 -1.92 -12.08 -16.00
C LYS A 116 -0.54 -11.97 -15.34
N THR A 117 0.06 -10.77 -15.31
CA THR A 117 1.33 -10.54 -14.62
C THR A 117 1.23 -10.95 -13.17
N LEU A 118 2.18 -11.77 -12.72
CA LEU A 118 2.30 -12.20 -11.33
C LEU A 118 2.97 -11.10 -10.50
N VAL A 119 2.42 -10.85 -9.32
CA VAL A 119 2.98 -9.94 -8.32
C VAL A 119 3.40 -10.80 -7.13
N GLY A 120 4.66 -10.68 -6.69
CA GLY A 120 5.19 -11.45 -5.57
C GLY A 120 4.71 -10.97 -4.19
N GLU A 121 4.93 -11.78 -3.15
CA GLU A 121 4.71 -11.36 -1.76
C GLU A 121 5.58 -10.12 -1.46
N ARG A 122 4.96 -9.06 -0.92
CA ARG A 122 5.54 -7.70 -0.72
C ARG A 122 5.60 -6.78 -1.96
N GLY A 123 4.90 -7.09 -3.05
CA GLY A 123 4.85 -6.20 -4.21
C GLY A 123 6.12 -6.14 -5.04
N GLY A 124 7.07 -7.05 -4.77
CA GLY A 124 8.29 -7.20 -5.54
C GLY A 124 7.99 -7.86 -6.89
N PHE A 125 7.45 -7.09 -7.83
CA PHE A 125 7.77 -7.07 -9.26
C PHE A 125 7.32 -5.71 -9.83
N ILE A 126 7.79 -4.62 -9.22
CA ILE A 126 7.92 -3.35 -9.92
C ILE A 126 9.35 -3.34 -10.45
N ASN A 127 9.52 -3.08 -11.75
CA ASN A 127 10.82 -2.98 -12.42
C ASN A 127 11.59 -1.73 -11.94
N ASP A 128 11.88 -1.63 -10.64
CA ASP A 128 12.72 -0.59 -10.09
C ASP A 128 14.15 -0.87 -10.55
N SER A 129 14.56 -0.16 -11.60
CA SER A 129 15.93 -0.16 -12.08
C SER A 129 16.76 0.75 -11.17
N ILE A 130 17.67 0.16 -10.43
CA ILE A 130 18.64 0.86 -9.58
C ILE A 130 19.80 1.30 -10.48
N GLY A 131 20.10 2.59 -10.53
CA GLY A 131 21.32 3.14 -11.14
C GLY A 131 22.36 3.45 -10.07
N VAL A 132 23.55 2.86 -10.18
CA VAL A 132 24.70 3.16 -9.29
C VAL A 132 25.55 4.23 -9.94
N ILE A 133 25.79 5.33 -9.22
CA ILE A 133 26.62 6.44 -9.70
C ILE A 133 27.99 6.41 -9.00
N GLN A 134 29.06 6.46 -9.79
CA GLN A 134 30.42 6.65 -9.32
C GLN A 134 31.13 7.65 -10.26
N ASP A 135 31.87 8.60 -9.69
CA ASP A 135 32.59 9.65 -10.44
C ASP A 135 31.70 10.44 -11.43
N GLY A 136 30.44 10.69 -11.01
CA GLY A 136 29.47 11.45 -11.79
C GLY A 136 28.86 10.72 -12.99
N ARG A 137 29.10 9.40 -13.13
CA ARG A 137 28.53 8.57 -14.20
C ARG A 137 27.79 7.37 -13.63
N ILE A 138 26.77 6.89 -14.36
CA ILE A 138 26.10 5.62 -14.04
C ILE A 138 27.06 4.50 -14.43
N VAL A 139 27.50 3.70 -13.46
CA VAL A 139 28.44 2.59 -13.65
C VAL A 139 27.75 1.23 -13.65
N GLU A 140 26.58 1.12 -13.01
CA GLU A 140 25.74 -0.08 -13.02
C GLU A 140 24.27 0.30 -13.06
N GLN A 141 23.46 -0.48 -13.76
CA GLN A 141 22.01 -0.33 -13.79
C GLN A 141 21.32 -1.70 -13.86
N GLY A 142 20.28 -1.93 -13.07
CA GLY A 142 19.54 -3.21 -13.04
C GLY A 142 18.60 -3.31 -11.85
N SER A 143 17.85 -4.41 -11.75
CA SER A 143 17.06 -4.73 -10.57
C SER A 143 17.95 -5.05 -9.36
N HIS A 144 17.40 -4.95 -8.16
CA HIS A 144 18.11 -5.30 -6.92
C HIS A 144 18.71 -6.72 -6.97
N SER A 145 17.97 -7.72 -7.42
CA SER A 145 18.44 -9.11 -7.51
C SER A 145 19.59 -9.27 -8.50
N GLU A 146 19.53 -8.61 -9.67
CA GLU A 146 20.61 -8.62 -10.67
C GLU A 146 21.88 -7.96 -10.15
N LEU A 147 21.75 -6.86 -9.41
CA LEU A 147 22.90 -6.12 -8.90
C LEU A 147 23.53 -6.79 -7.67
N VAL A 148 22.72 -7.34 -6.75
CA VAL A 148 23.23 -8.16 -5.63
C VAL A 148 23.89 -9.44 -6.13
N GLY A 149 23.41 -10.01 -7.24
CA GLY A 149 24.02 -11.15 -7.92
C GLY A 149 25.42 -10.88 -8.48
N ARG A 150 25.93 -9.64 -8.40
CA ARG A 150 27.31 -9.25 -8.74
C ARG A 150 28.06 -8.98 -7.43
N PRO A 151 28.76 -9.96 -6.83
CA PRO A 151 29.40 -9.79 -5.51
C PRO A 151 30.42 -8.64 -5.50
N GLU A 152 31.11 -8.47 -6.62
CA GLU A 152 32.09 -7.39 -6.86
C GLU A 152 31.47 -6.18 -7.58
N GLY A 153 30.14 -6.06 -7.59
CA GLY A 153 29.44 -4.91 -8.16
C GLY A 153 29.57 -3.67 -7.27
N ALA A 154 29.54 -2.49 -7.88
CA ALA A 154 29.49 -1.21 -7.18
C ALA A 154 28.29 -1.14 -6.24
N TYR A 155 27.14 -1.70 -6.63
CA TYR A 155 25.97 -1.81 -5.76
C TYR A 155 26.23 -2.68 -4.51
N SER A 156 26.81 -3.87 -4.69
CA SER A 156 27.09 -4.82 -3.61
C SER A 156 28.10 -4.27 -2.60
N ARG A 157 29.13 -3.53 -3.07
CA ARG A 157 30.07 -2.82 -2.20
C ARG A 157 29.39 -1.74 -1.35
N LEU A 158 28.46 -0.97 -1.93
CA LEU A 158 27.69 0.03 -1.19
C LEU A 158 26.81 -0.61 -0.10
N LEU A 159 26.17 -1.74 -0.41
CA LEU A 159 25.38 -2.49 0.58
C LEU A 159 26.25 -3.04 1.72
N GLN A 160 27.45 -3.54 1.42
CA GLN A 160 28.40 -4.00 2.45
C GLN A 160 28.81 -2.84 3.38
N LEU A 161 29.06 -1.65 2.83
CA LEU A 161 29.40 -0.45 3.60
C LEU A 161 28.25 0.03 4.51
N GLN A 162 26.99 -0.12 4.08
CA GLN A 162 25.81 0.25 4.88
C GLN A 162 25.52 -0.77 5.99
N THR A 163 25.81 -2.05 5.75
CA THR A 163 25.54 -3.14 6.72
C THR A 163 26.55 -3.16 7.88
N HIS A 164 27.76 -2.60 7.71
CA HIS A 164 28.79 -2.53 8.76
C HIS A 164 28.66 -1.32 9.71
N ARG A 165 27.48 -0.67 9.74
CA ARG A 165 27.21 0.50 10.61
C ARG A 165 26.15 0.24 11.70
N ILE A 166 26.10 -1.00 12.21
CA ILE A 166 25.37 -1.34 13.44
C ILE A 166 26.35 -2.04 14.39
#